data_AF-A0AA90JC85-F1
#
_entry.id   AF-A0AA90JC85-F1
#
_cell.length_a   1.000
_cell.length_b   1.000
_cell.length_c   1.000
_cell.angle_alpha   90.00
_cell.angle_beta   90.00
_cell.angle_gamma   90.00
#
_symmetry.space_group_name_H-M   'P 1'
#
loop_
_entity.id
_entity.type
_entity.pdbx_description
1 polymer ?
#
loop_
_entity_poly.entity_id
_entity_poly.type
_entity_poly.pdbx_seq_one_letter_code
_entity_poly.pdbx_strand_id
1 'polypeptide(L)'
;MKVKKTVIPARKLEGSRFDIGDKLGSFKASTEITLMAIRDYIHVLDLASAHMAALDGLYEDRLKQNVYNVGTGAGHSVKEIIETAENMTERSIAAKTDERRAGDPPVLVADSRTLQEDTGWKPQYSDLQTIIQSAWQWHRAYPDVF
;
A
#
# COMPACT_ATOMS: atom_id res chain seq x y z
N MET A 1 28.61 18.82 -4.00
CA MET A 1 27.17 18.91 -4.34
C MET A 1 26.37 18.54 -3.09
N LYS A 2 25.74 19.51 -2.41
CA LYS A 2 25.02 19.28 -1.13
C LYS A 2 23.55 18.97 -1.42
N VAL A 3 23.09 17.76 -1.10
CA VAL A 3 21.68 17.38 -1.19
C VAL A 3 20.93 17.97 0.01
N LYS A 4 20.05 18.95 -0.22
CA LYS A 4 19.12 19.45 0.79
C LYS A 4 18.00 18.42 0.95
N LYS A 5 17.90 17.78 2.12
CA LYS A 5 16.69 17.06 2.55
C LYS A 5 15.64 18.10 2.93
N THR A 6 14.71 18.38 2.03
CA THR A 6 13.51 19.16 2.37
C THR A 6 12.50 18.19 2.98
N VAL A 7 12.35 18.25 4.30
CA VAL A 7 11.23 17.61 5.00
C VAL A 7 10.01 18.51 4.78
N ILE A 8 9.06 18.04 3.97
CA ILE A 8 7.77 18.74 3.78
C ILE A 8 6.93 18.44 5.03
N PRO A 9 6.48 19.46 5.78
CA PRO A 9 5.63 19.24 6.95
C PRO A 9 4.27 18.69 6.50
N ALA A 10 3.74 17.71 7.25
CA ALA A 10 2.44 17.11 7.02
C ALA A 10 1.36 18.21 6.98
N ARG A 11 0.86 18.52 5.78
CA ARG A 11 -0.30 19.37 5.59
C ARG A 11 -1.49 18.60 6.14
N LYS A 12 -2.25 19.19 7.06
CA LYS A 12 -3.53 18.63 7.55
C LYS A 12 -4.37 18.21 6.34
N LEU A 13 -4.59 16.90 6.20
CA LEU A 13 -5.52 16.31 5.25
C LEU A 13 -6.95 16.52 5.80
N GLU A 14 -7.45 17.75 5.76
CA GLU A 14 -8.89 17.99 5.86
C GLU A 14 -9.49 17.70 4.48
N GLY A 15 -10.09 16.51 4.30
CA GLY A 15 -10.85 16.22 3.07
C GLY A 15 -11.03 14.75 2.67
N SER A 16 -10.37 13.78 3.29
CA SER A 16 -10.74 12.37 3.15
C SER A 16 -11.50 11.91 4.38
N ARG A 17 -12.74 11.42 4.19
CA ARG A 17 -13.46 10.59 5.17
C ARG A 17 -12.71 9.26 5.37
N PHE A 18 -11.53 9.32 5.98
CA PHE A 18 -10.89 8.20 6.64
C PHE A 18 -10.93 8.54 8.11
N ASP A 19 -11.96 8.05 8.81
CA ASP A 19 -12.09 8.24 10.24
C ASP A 19 -11.10 7.29 10.93
N ILE A 20 -9.84 7.73 11.00
CA ILE A 20 -8.74 7.03 11.67
C ILE A 20 -9.09 6.80 13.16
N GLY A 21 -9.97 7.63 13.73
CA GLY A 21 -10.44 7.54 15.11
C GLY A 21 -11.17 6.22 15.42
N ASP A 22 -11.97 5.71 14.49
CA ASP A 22 -12.81 4.52 14.73
C ASP A 22 -12.00 3.21 14.77
N LYS A 23 -10.88 3.12 14.03
CA LYS A 23 -9.98 1.94 14.07
C LYS A 23 -8.93 2.00 15.19
N LEU A 24 -8.73 3.16 15.83
CA LEU A 24 -7.73 3.34 16.91
C LEU A 24 -8.33 3.44 18.32
N GLY A 25 -9.66 3.46 18.45
CA GLY A 25 -10.39 3.90 19.65
C GLY A 25 -10.30 3.04 20.91
N SER A 26 -9.57 1.92 20.96
CA SER A 26 -9.65 1.05 22.14
C SER A 26 -8.48 0.10 22.40
N PHE A 27 -7.21 0.43 22.12
CA PHE A 27 -6.13 -0.52 22.44
C PHE A 27 -4.97 0.10 23.22
N LYS A 28 -4.76 -0.46 24.43
CA LYS A 28 -3.70 -0.08 25.37
C LYS A 28 -2.33 -0.28 24.73
N ALA A 29 -1.48 0.74 24.85
CA ALA A 29 -0.11 0.74 24.38
C ALA A 29 0.75 -0.24 25.20
N SER A 30 0.70 -1.53 24.88
CA SER A 30 1.68 -2.52 25.33
C SER A 30 1.60 -3.78 24.46
N THR A 31 2.70 -4.07 23.77
CA THR A 31 3.12 -5.39 23.25
C THR A 31 2.35 -6.05 22.08
N GLU A 32 1.34 -5.43 21.48
CA GLU A 32 0.61 -5.98 20.30
C GLU A 32 0.84 -5.23 18.97
N ILE A 33 1.85 -4.36 18.89
CA ILE A 33 1.89 -3.28 17.89
C ILE A 33 2.27 -3.74 16.47
N THR A 34 3.02 -4.84 16.30
CA THR A 34 3.57 -5.20 14.98
C THR A 34 2.53 -5.72 13.98
N LEU A 35 1.45 -6.38 14.45
CA LEU A 35 0.36 -6.81 13.57
C LEU A 35 -0.58 -5.66 13.17
N MET A 36 -0.38 -4.47 13.73
CA MET A 36 -1.26 -3.32 13.54
C MET A 36 -0.75 -2.31 12.51
N ALA A 37 0.45 -2.49 11.97
CA ALA A 37 1.00 -1.57 10.97
C ALA A 37 0.11 -1.54 9.72
N ILE A 38 -0.39 -0.34 9.37
CA ILE A 38 -1.29 -0.15 8.22
C ILE A 38 -0.46 0.30 7.01
N ARG A 39 -0.55 -0.45 5.91
CA ARG A 39 0.16 -0.18 4.66
C ARG A 39 -0.81 -0.20 3.49
N ASP A 40 -0.50 0.60 2.48
CA ASP A 40 -1.17 0.57 1.18
C ASP A 40 -0.48 -0.46 0.28
N TYR A 41 -1.17 -1.59 0.07
CA TYR A 41 -0.69 -2.68 -0.78
C TYR A 41 -1.27 -2.51 -2.18
N ILE A 42 -0.39 -2.37 -3.17
CA ILE A 42 -0.76 -2.28 -4.58
C ILE A 42 -0.33 -3.53 -5.33
N HIS A 43 -1.19 -4.03 -6.21
CA HIS A 43 -0.85 -5.14 -7.10
C HIS A 43 0.26 -4.73 -8.08
N VAL A 44 1.25 -5.60 -8.31
CA VAL A 44 2.41 -5.26 -9.18
C VAL A 44 1.99 -4.88 -10.61
N LEU A 45 0.93 -5.50 -11.14
CA LEU A 45 0.39 -5.13 -12.46
C LEU A 45 -0.29 -3.76 -12.45
N ASP A 46 -0.92 -3.35 -11.34
CA ASP A 46 -1.47 -2.01 -11.21
C ASP A 46 -0.34 -0.97 -11.10
N LEU A 47 0.72 -1.29 -10.37
CA LEU A 47 1.92 -0.44 -10.34
C LEU A 47 2.52 -0.29 -11.74
N ALA A 48 2.64 -1.38 -12.50
CA ALA A 48 3.13 -1.33 -13.89
C ALA A 48 2.21 -0.52 -14.81
N SER A 49 0.89 -0.70 -14.72
CA SER A 49 -0.07 0.05 -15.53
C SER A 49 -0.08 1.54 -15.21
N ALA A 50 0.24 1.93 -13.97
CA ALA A 50 0.41 3.32 -13.57
C ALA A 50 1.58 3.99 -14.32
N HIS A 51 2.69 3.25 -14.48
CA HIS A 51 3.83 3.73 -15.26
C HIS A 51 3.48 3.85 -16.75
N MET A 52 2.75 2.88 -17.30
CA MET A 52 2.28 2.94 -18.69
C MET A 52 1.39 4.16 -18.92
N ALA A 53 0.42 4.43 -18.04
CA ALA A 53 -0.45 5.60 -18.14
C ALA A 53 0.32 6.93 -18.11
N ALA A 54 1.36 7.03 -17.27
CA ALA A 54 2.23 8.20 -17.23
C ALA A 54 3.07 8.34 -18.52
N LEU A 55 3.62 7.24 -19.03
CA LEU A 55 4.39 7.22 -20.27
C LEU A 55 3.52 7.60 -21.48
N ASP A 56 2.33 7.04 -21.60
CA ASP A 56 1.38 7.36 -22.67
C ASP A 56 1.01 8.85 -22.63
N GLY A 57 0.72 9.38 -21.45
CA GLY A 57 0.42 10.80 -21.29
C GLY A 57 1.60 11.73 -21.66
N LEU A 58 2.84 11.32 -21.41
CA LEU A 58 4.03 12.05 -21.87
C LEU A 58 4.24 11.92 -23.38
N TYR A 59 4.03 10.74 -23.95
CA TYR A 59 4.19 10.47 -25.38
C TYR A 59 3.17 11.23 -26.23
N GLU A 60 1.96 11.41 -25.72
CA GLU A 60 0.86 12.10 -26.39
C GLU A 60 0.80 13.60 -26.07
N ASP A 61 1.87 14.16 -25.47
CA ASP A 61 1.99 15.57 -25.06
C ASP A 61 0.86 16.08 -24.14
N ARG A 62 0.12 15.17 -23.48
CA ARG A 62 -0.95 15.50 -22.52
C ARG A 62 -0.40 15.81 -21.13
N LEU A 63 0.75 15.27 -20.78
CA LEU A 63 1.43 15.46 -19.50
C LEU A 63 2.78 16.15 -19.67
N LYS A 64 3.24 16.77 -18.58
CA LYS A 64 4.63 17.20 -18.42
C LYS A 64 5.30 16.34 -17.35
N GLN A 65 6.62 16.46 -17.24
CA GLN A 65 7.37 15.84 -16.15
C GLN A 65 6.75 16.24 -14.79
N ASN A 66 6.39 15.24 -14.00
CA ASN A 66 5.76 15.41 -12.69
C ASN A 66 6.18 14.28 -11.74
N VAL A 67 5.78 14.39 -10.47
CA VAL A 67 5.98 13.37 -9.45
C VAL A 67 4.62 12.89 -8.97
N TYR A 68 4.40 11.58 -9.03
CA TYR A 68 3.15 10.94 -8.65
C TYR A 68 3.38 9.94 -7.52
N ASN A 69 2.47 9.92 -6.54
CA ASN A 69 2.34 8.75 -5.68
C ASN A 69 1.59 7.66 -6.46
N VAL A 70 2.02 6.41 -6.27
CA VAL A 70 1.32 5.25 -6.81
C VAL A 70 0.94 4.34 -5.66
N GLY A 71 -0.35 4.10 -5.52
CA GLY A 71 -0.97 3.31 -4.46
C GLY A 71 -2.49 3.33 -4.59
N THR A 72 -3.17 2.57 -3.75
CA THR A 72 -4.62 2.45 -3.77
C THR A 72 -5.32 3.58 -3.01
N GLY A 73 -4.63 4.19 -2.04
CA GLY A 73 -5.24 5.08 -1.05
C GLY A 73 -6.02 4.35 0.04
N ALA A 74 -6.03 3.01 0.02
CA ALA A 74 -6.61 2.16 1.04
C ALA A 74 -5.49 1.49 1.86
N GLY A 75 -5.61 1.55 3.19
CA GLY A 75 -4.65 0.93 4.10
C GLY A 75 -5.17 -0.40 4.66
N HIS A 76 -4.29 -1.40 4.70
CA HIS A 76 -4.53 -2.69 5.35
C HIS A 76 -3.48 -2.94 6.45
N SER A 77 -3.95 -3.41 7.59
CA SER A 77 -3.10 -3.88 8.69
C SER A 77 -2.43 -5.21 8.35
N VAL A 78 -1.27 -5.48 8.94
CA VAL A 78 -0.59 -6.79 8.83
C VAL A 78 -1.52 -7.93 9.26
N LYS A 79 -2.37 -7.73 10.26
CA LYS A 79 -3.40 -8.69 10.67
C LYS A 79 -4.39 -9.02 9.55
N GLU A 80 -4.95 -8.01 8.88
CA GLU A 80 -5.87 -8.21 7.74
C GLU A 80 -5.19 -9.00 6.60
N ILE A 81 -3.89 -8.79 6.36
CA ILE A 81 -3.11 -9.57 5.38
C ILE A 81 -3.04 -11.03 5.79
N ILE A 82 -2.67 -11.32 7.05
CA ILE A 82 -2.53 -12.69 7.56
C ILE A 82 -3.86 -13.42 7.48
N GLU A 83 -4.94 -12.83 7.99
CA GLU A 83 -6.28 -13.44 7.97
C GLU A 83 -6.74 -13.73 6.54
N THR A 84 -6.51 -12.80 5.60
CA THR A 84 -6.85 -13.02 4.19
C THR A 84 -5.99 -14.13 3.57
N ALA A 85 -4.70 -14.20 3.92
CA ALA A 85 -3.81 -15.25 3.45
C ALA A 85 -4.17 -16.63 4.00
N GLU A 86 -4.52 -16.75 5.28
CA GLU A 86 -5.01 -18.01 5.86
C GLU A 86 -6.28 -18.49 5.14
N ASN A 87 -7.22 -17.58 4.89
CA ASN A 87 -8.45 -17.88 4.16
C ASN A 87 -8.21 -18.33 2.72
N MET A 88 -7.29 -17.69 1.99
CA MET A 88 -7.01 -18.03 0.58
C MET A 88 -6.15 -19.28 0.42
N THR A 89 -5.30 -19.59 1.40
CA THR A 89 -4.39 -20.73 1.34
C THR A 89 -4.92 -21.97 2.04
N GLU A 90 -5.99 -21.83 2.84
CA GLU A 90 -6.52 -22.87 3.74
C GLU A 90 -5.46 -23.44 4.69
N ARG A 91 -4.48 -22.59 5.05
CA ARG A 91 -3.35 -22.96 5.91
C ARG A 91 -3.21 -21.94 7.02
N SER A 92 -2.94 -22.43 8.23
CA SER A 92 -2.63 -21.54 9.35
C SER A 92 -1.22 -20.95 9.20
N ILE A 93 -1.09 -19.67 9.50
CA ILE A 93 0.15 -18.91 9.48
C ILE A 93 0.51 -18.57 10.93
N ALA A 94 1.58 -19.19 11.44
CA ALA A 94 2.08 -18.92 12.78
C ALA A 94 2.74 -17.53 12.87
N ALA A 95 1.95 -16.51 13.22
CA ALA A 95 2.42 -15.15 13.44
C ALA A 95 2.86 -14.93 14.91
N LYS A 96 3.93 -14.14 15.10
CA LYS A 96 4.39 -13.69 16.42
C LYS A 96 4.49 -12.18 16.43
N THR A 97 4.05 -11.56 17.52
CA THR A 97 4.30 -10.14 17.76
C THR A 97 5.74 -9.94 18.22
N ASP A 98 6.31 -8.80 17.83
CA ASP A 98 7.68 -8.42 18.19
C ASP A 98 7.73 -6.89 18.37
N GLU A 99 8.85 -6.37 18.85
CA GLU A 99 9.08 -4.93 18.99
C GLU A 99 8.94 -4.19 17.65
N ARG A 100 8.48 -2.95 17.71
CA ARG A 100 8.31 -2.11 16.53
C ARG A 100 9.69 -1.82 15.91
N ARG A 101 9.80 -1.98 14.60
CA ARG A 101 10.99 -1.55 13.84
C ARG A 101 11.18 -0.04 13.96
N ALA A 102 12.35 0.39 14.41
CA ALA A 102 12.67 1.81 14.54
C ALA A 102 12.53 2.53 13.19
N GLY A 103 11.83 3.67 13.19
CA GLY A 103 11.56 4.47 11.98
C GLY A 103 10.33 4.06 11.19
N ASP A 104 9.70 2.92 11.49
CA ASP A 104 8.54 2.44 10.74
C ASP A 104 7.25 3.13 11.23
N PRO A 105 6.52 3.93 10.44
CA PRO A 105 5.32 4.62 10.89
C PRO A 105 4.15 3.65 11.17
N PRO A 106 3.22 3.98 12.08
CA PRO A 106 2.07 3.11 12.34
C PRO A 106 1.15 2.99 11.10
N VAL A 107 1.02 4.06 10.32
CA VAL A 107 0.19 4.12 9.12
C VAL A 107 0.98 4.77 7.98
N LEU A 108 0.94 4.16 6.80
CA LEU A 108 1.54 4.69 5.58
C LEU A 108 0.65 4.34 4.38
N VAL A 109 -0.01 5.34 3.83
CA VAL A 109 -0.97 5.19 2.72
C VAL A 109 -0.71 6.29 1.68
N ALA A 110 -0.77 5.95 0.40
CA ALA A 110 -0.49 6.88 -0.69
C ALA A 110 -1.71 7.78 -0.97
N ASP A 111 -1.46 9.02 -1.39
CA ASP A 111 -2.47 9.85 -2.04
C ASP A 111 -2.19 9.88 -3.54
N SER A 112 -2.89 9.03 -4.29
CA SER A 112 -2.71 8.85 -5.74
C SER A 112 -3.61 9.76 -6.58
N ARG A 113 -4.36 10.69 -5.98
CA ARG A 113 -5.38 11.49 -6.70
C ARG A 113 -4.82 12.21 -7.92
N THR A 114 -3.65 12.86 -7.79
CA THR A 114 -3.04 13.60 -8.90
C THR A 114 -2.75 12.69 -10.09
N LEU A 115 -2.32 11.44 -9.88
CA LEU A 115 -2.13 10.49 -10.97
C LEU A 115 -3.46 10.12 -11.62
N GLN A 116 -4.50 9.87 -10.83
CA GLN A 116 -5.81 9.49 -11.33
C GLN A 116 -6.48 10.63 -12.11
N GLU A 117 -6.34 11.87 -11.64
CA GLU A 117 -6.88 13.07 -12.30
C GLU A 117 -6.16 13.34 -13.63
N ASP A 118 -4.83 13.26 -13.63
CA ASP A 118 -4.02 13.59 -14.80
C ASP A 118 -4.10 12.51 -15.90
N THR A 119 -4.23 11.24 -15.52
CA THR A 119 -4.11 10.10 -16.47
C THR A 119 -5.37 9.27 -16.63
N GLY A 120 -6.35 9.41 -15.73
CA GLY A 120 -7.49 8.50 -15.64
C GLY A 120 -7.15 7.12 -15.08
N TRP A 121 -5.89 6.84 -14.73
CA TRP A 121 -5.47 5.56 -14.17
C TRP A 121 -6.19 5.25 -12.86
N LYS A 122 -6.58 3.99 -12.68
CA LYS A 122 -7.11 3.46 -11.42
C LYS A 122 -6.64 2.01 -11.26
N PRO A 123 -6.26 1.59 -10.05
CA PRO A 123 -5.92 0.19 -9.80
C PRO A 123 -7.12 -0.71 -10.06
N GLN A 124 -6.89 -1.87 -10.67
CA GLN A 124 -7.93 -2.84 -11.05
C GLN A 124 -7.84 -4.15 -10.26
N TYR A 125 -6.66 -4.48 -9.72
CA TYR A 125 -6.35 -5.77 -9.10
C TYR A 125 -5.92 -5.64 -7.64
N SER A 126 -5.99 -4.43 -7.08
CA SER A 126 -5.41 -4.13 -5.77
C SER A 126 -6.37 -4.33 -4.60
N ASP A 127 -7.44 -5.12 -4.78
CA ASP A 127 -8.13 -5.68 -3.61
C ASP A 127 -7.25 -6.77 -2.97
N LEU A 128 -7.40 -6.93 -1.66
CA LEU A 128 -6.48 -7.76 -0.88
C LEU A 128 -6.55 -9.25 -1.26
N GLN A 129 -7.74 -9.74 -1.65
CA GLN A 129 -7.92 -11.13 -2.05
C GLN A 129 -7.18 -11.41 -3.36
N THR A 130 -7.35 -10.56 -4.37
CA THR A 130 -6.67 -10.67 -5.66
C THR A 130 -5.15 -10.62 -5.50
N ILE A 131 -4.62 -9.67 -4.70
CA ILE A 131 -3.18 -9.57 -4.42
C ILE A 131 -2.62 -10.86 -3.83
N ILE A 132 -3.26 -11.40 -2.79
CA ILE A 132 -2.80 -12.60 -2.11
C ILE A 132 -2.94 -13.82 -3.02
N GLN A 133 -4.06 -13.93 -3.75
CA GLN A 133 -4.32 -15.05 -4.63
C GLN A 133 -3.29 -15.12 -5.77
N SER A 134 -2.98 -14.01 -6.42
CA SER A 134 -2.01 -13.99 -7.52
C SER A 134 -0.60 -14.34 -7.02
N ALA A 135 -0.20 -13.80 -5.86
CA ALA A 135 1.06 -14.15 -5.21
C ALA A 135 1.12 -15.64 -4.84
N TRP A 136 0.05 -16.19 -4.27
CA TRP A 136 -0.01 -17.59 -3.89
C TRP A 136 0.05 -18.54 -5.08
N GLN A 137 -0.68 -18.22 -6.17
CA GLN A 137 -0.61 -18.98 -7.41
C GLN A 137 0.81 -19.03 -7.97
N TRP A 138 1.52 -17.88 -7.96
CA TRP A 138 2.91 -17.82 -8.37
C TRP A 138 3.80 -18.72 -7.49
N HIS A 139 3.74 -18.57 -6.16
CA HIS A 139 4.54 -19.39 -5.25
C HIS A 139 4.26 -20.89 -5.36
N ARG A 140 3.03 -21.30 -5.68
CA ARG A 140 2.69 -22.70 -5.91
C ARG A 140 3.23 -23.25 -7.22
N ALA A 141 3.20 -22.46 -8.29
CA ALA A 141 3.72 -22.86 -9.59
C ALA A 141 5.25 -22.92 -9.60
N TYR A 142 5.89 -22.15 -8.72
CA TYR A 142 7.33 -21.95 -8.69
C TYR A 142 7.89 -22.08 -7.26
N PRO A 143 7.84 -23.29 -6.65
CA PRO A 143 8.22 -23.49 -5.24
C PRO A 143 9.71 -23.29 -4.97
N ASP A 144 10.56 -23.48 -5.99
CA ASP A 144 12.03 -23.48 -5.87
C ASP A 144 12.69 -22.21 -6.45
N VAL A 145 11.91 -21.14 -6.66
CA VAL A 145 12.46 -19.90 -7.23
C VAL A 145 13.09 -19.03 -6.15
N PHE A 146 14.43 -19.00 -6.21
CA PHE A 146 15.46 -18.28 -5.43
C PHE A 146 15.42 -18.39 -3.91
#